data_AF-A0A3D4WJ74-F1
#
_entry.id   AF-A0A3D4WJ74-F1
#
_cell.length_a   1.000
_cell.length_b   1.000
_cell.length_c   1.000
_cell.angle_alpha   90.00
_cell.angle_beta   90.00
_cell.angle_gamma   90.00
#
_symmetry.space_group_name_H-M   'P 1'
#
loop_
_entity.id
_entity.type
_entity.pdbx_description
1 polymer ?
#
loop_
_entity_poly.entity_id
_entity_poly.type
_entity_poly.pdbx_seq_one_letter_code
_entity_poly.pdbx_strand_id
1 'polypeptide(L)'
;MGPTSSTLIATHMPMATRIAHTFAGRGEDLDDLIQVAMLELVKAVSRFDSTRGVTFAHYAYPCIVGGIKKHFRDNGWSVHVPRRMQELHLRISRAAPGLTQTLGRPPKICDLAAHLNLSEQDTRDGFHTRLAYKTLSLSLPVREGDEAELGQIFGSLDEHLESVPDRHSLALQVATLPRRERDILRLRFSFGLTQLEIAERLGISQMHVSRLLAQSIGRLRARILAASRLDQAVCG
;
A
#
# COMPACT_ATOMS: atom_id res chain seq x y z
N MET A 1 -21.60 31.06 -42.07
CA MET A 1 -21.11 29.70 -41.73
C MET A 1 -20.28 29.83 -40.47
N GLY A 2 -20.73 29.25 -39.35
CA GLY A 2 -19.96 29.28 -38.11
C GLY A 2 -18.61 28.56 -38.29
N PRO A 3 -17.57 28.91 -37.51
CA PRO A 3 -16.30 28.21 -37.58
C PRO A 3 -16.52 26.71 -37.36
N THR A 4 -15.93 25.88 -38.21
CA THR A 4 -15.99 24.42 -38.07
C THR A 4 -15.37 24.01 -36.73
N SER A 5 -15.92 22.97 -36.10
CA SER A 5 -15.49 22.50 -34.77
C SER A 5 -13.98 22.28 -34.66
N SER A 6 -13.35 21.82 -35.76
CA SER A 6 -11.89 21.62 -35.84
C SER A 6 -11.10 22.94 -35.74
N THR A 7 -11.56 24.01 -36.40
CA THR A 7 -10.91 25.32 -36.34
C THR A 7 -11.00 25.91 -34.93
N LEU A 8 -12.17 25.80 -34.27
CA LEU A 8 -12.32 26.26 -32.87
C LEU A 8 -11.40 25.52 -31.90
N ILE A 9 -11.26 24.20 -32.04
CA ILE A 9 -10.34 23.43 -31.23
C ILE A 9 -8.90 23.93 -31.45
N ALA A 10 -8.46 24.03 -32.70
CA ALA A 10 -7.10 24.44 -33.03
C ALA A 10 -6.75 25.84 -32.51
N THR A 11 -7.65 26.81 -32.66
CA THR A 11 -7.43 28.19 -32.17
C THR A 11 -7.30 28.24 -30.64
N HIS A 12 -7.99 27.36 -29.91
CA HIS A 12 -8.05 27.37 -28.45
C HIS A 12 -7.17 26.33 -27.75
N MET A 13 -6.44 25.48 -28.49
CA MET A 13 -5.45 24.56 -27.91
C MET A 13 -4.41 25.29 -27.01
N PRO A 14 -3.77 26.40 -27.43
CA PRO A 14 -2.79 27.09 -26.58
C PRO A 14 -3.39 27.59 -25.25
N MET A 15 -4.68 27.93 -25.24
CA MET A 15 -5.39 28.32 -24.02
C MET A 15 -5.51 27.12 -23.08
N ALA A 16 -5.93 25.95 -23.58
CA ALA A 16 -6.04 24.73 -22.78
C ALA A 16 -4.69 24.32 -22.18
N THR A 17 -3.61 24.35 -22.97
CA THR A 17 -2.24 24.08 -22.51
C THR A 17 -1.82 25.04 -21.40
N ARG A 18 -2.05 26.36 -21.58
CA ARG A 18 -1.70 27.36 -20.56
C ARG A 18 -2.49 27.17 -19.26
N ILE A 19 -3.76 26.76 -19.35
CA ILE A 19 -4.55 26.42 -18.16
C ILE A 19 -3.92 25.21 -17.46
N ALA A 20 -3.57 24.14 -18.18
CA ALA A 20 -2.93 22.95 -17.61
C ALA A 20 -1.61 23.27 -16.88
N HIS A 21 -0.75 24.12 -17.45
CA HIS A 21 0.49 24.57 -16.80
C HIS A 21 0.26 25.24 -15.43
N THR A 22 -0.89 25.88 -15.22
CA THR A 22 -1.22 26.50 -13.91
C THR A 22 -1.45 25.45 -12.80
N PHE A 23 -1.63 24.19 -13.19
CA PHE A 23 -1.80 23.04 -12.31
C PHE A 23 -0.55 22.13 -12.26
N ALA A 24 0.52 22.48 -12.97
CA ALA A 24 1.78 21.74 -12.94
C ALA A 24 2.36 21.67 -11.51
N GLY A 25 3.15 20.63 -11.23
CA GLY A 25 3.80 20.44 -9.94
C GLY A 25 2.85 20.04 -8.79
N ARG A 26 1.58 19.74 -9.09
CA ARG A 26 0.60 19.24 -8.11
C ARG A 26 0.52 17.72 -8.05
N GLY A 27 1.49 17.05 -8.68
CA GLY A 27 1.74 15.62 -8.55
C GLY A 27 1.19 14.72 -9.66
N GLU A 28 0.50 15.29 -10.65
CA GLU A 28 0.25 14.63 -11.95
C GLU A 28 1.28 15.10 -12.98
N ASP A 29 1.56 14.25 -13.98
CA ASP A 29 2.41 14.64 -15.11
C ASP A 29 1.76 15.80 -15.87
N LEU A 30 2.57 16.76 -16.28
CA LEU A 30 2.12 17.89 -17.07
C LEU A 30 1.48 17.44 -18.39
N ASP A 31 2.04 16.40 -19.02
CA ASP A 31 1.51 15.89 -20.30
C ASP A 31 0.10 15.32 -20.11
N ASP A 32 -0.15 14.62 -19.00
CA ASP A 32 -1.48 14.11 -18.65
C ASP A 32 -2.47 15.25 -18.37
N LEU A 33 -2.03 16.29 -17.65
CA LEU A 33 -2.85 17.48 -17.41
C LEU A 33 -3.21 18.21 -18.72
N ILE A 34 -2.28 18.28 -19.67
CA ILE A 34 -2.52 18.84 -21.00
C ILE A 34 -3.57 17.98 -21.72
N GLN A 35 -3.45 16.65 -21.69
CA GLN A 35 -4.44 15.76 -22.33
C GLN A 35 -5.84 15.93 -21.74
N VAL A 36 -5.96 16.01 -20.42
CA VAL A 36 -7.24 16.26 -19.74
C VAL A 36 -7.83 17.61 -20.16
N ALA A 37 -6.99 18.65 -20.24
CA ALA A 37 -7.42 19.97 -20.68
C ALA A 37 -7.92 19.96 -22.13
N MET A 38 -7.24 19.23 -23.02
CA MET A 38 -7.65 19.06 -24.42
C MET A 38 -8.97 18.30 -24.54
N LEU A 39 -9.16 17.26 -23.75
CA LEU A 39 -10.39 16.48 -23.75
C LEU A 39 -11.60 17.33 -23.31
N GLU A 40 -11.43 18.18 -22.30
CA GLU A 40 -12.48 19.12 -21.88
C GLU A 40 -12.71 20.25 -22.89
N LEU A 41 -11.67 20.70 -23.60
CA LEU A 41 -11.82 21.65 -24.70
C LEU A 41 -12.70 21.06 -25.81
N VAL A 42 -12.47 19.81 -26.21
CA VAL A 42 -13.28 19.11 -27.23
C VAL A 42 -14.74 18.99 -26.77
N LYS A 43 -14.98 18.62 -25.49
CA LYS A 43 -16.33 18.59 -24.91
C LYS A 43 -16.99 19.96 -24.84
N ALA A 44 -16.22 21.02 -24.58
CA ALA A 44 -16.74 22.37 -24.55
C ALA A 44 -17.18 22.81 -25.96
N VAL A 45 -16.41 22.50 -27.00
CA VAL A 45 -16.79 22.80 -28.39
C VAL A 45 -18.10 22.10 -28.78
N SER A 46 -18.27 20.83 -28.42
CA SER A 46 -19.49 20.09 -28.78
C SER A 46 -20.76 20.55 -28.06
N ARG A 47 -20.62 21.27 -26.94
CA ARG A 47 -21.74 21.76 -26.11
C ARG A 47 -21.94 23.27 -26.19
N PHE A 48 -21.08 23.98 -26.92
CA PHE A 48 -21.13 25.44 -26.99
C PHE A 48 -22.26 25.90 -27.91
N ASP A 49 -23.00 26.90 -27.45
CA ASP A 49 -24.10 27.51 -28.15
C ASP A 49 -23.83 29.01 -28.32
N SER A 50 -23.53 29.43 -29.55
CA SER A 50 -23.16 30.81 -29.87
C SER A 50 -24.32 31.80 -29.74
N THR A 51 -25.57 31.33 -29.67
CA THR A 51 -26.75 32.19 -29.54
C THR A 51 -26.89 32.82 -28.15
N ARG A 52 -26.12 32.32 -27.16
CA ARG A 52 -26.16 32.77 -25.76
C ARG A 52 -25.35 34.04 -25.47
N GLY A 53 -24.73 34.65 -26.48
CA GLY A 53 -24.05 35.96 -26.35
C GLY A 53 -22.73 35.95 -25.58
N VAL A 54 -22.17 34.78 -25.24
CA VAL A 54 -20.87 34.63 -24.58
C VAL A 54 -19.82 34.13 -25.56
N THR A 55 -18.57 34.60 -25.42
CA THR A 55 -17.48 34.10 -26.24
C THR A 55 -17.11 32.68 -25.84
N PHE A 56 -16.69 31.86 -26.81
CA PHE A 56 -16.31 30.47 -26.56
C PHE A 56 -15.23 30.34 -25.46
N ALA A 57 -14.24 31.23 -25.44
CA ALA A 57 -13.19 31.23 -24.42
C ALA A 57 -13.75 31.39 -22.99
N HIS A 58 -14.72 32.28 -22.78
CA HIS A 58 -15.37 32.47 -21.47
C HIS A 58 -16.16 31.25 -21.03
N TYR A 59 -16.76 30.52 -21.97
CA TYR A 59 -17.46 29.27 -21.68
C TYR A 59 -16.50 28.10 -21.42
N ALA A 60 -15.46 27.94 -22.24
CA ALA A 60 -14.54 26.82 -22.18
C ALA A 60 -13.60 26.87 -20.96
N TYR A 61 -13.19 28.07 -20.53
CA TYR A 61 -12.29 28.23 -19.37
C TYR A 61 -12.78 27.51 -18.10
N PRO A 62 -14.00 27.77 -17.57
CA PRO A 62 -14.49 27.07 -16.39
C PRO A 62 -14.70 25.56 -16.62
N CYS A 63 -15.03 25.12 -17.84
CA CYS A 63 -15.14 23.69 -18.17
C CYS A 63 -13.79 22.97 -18.04
N ILE A 64 -12.74 23.52 -18.66
CA ILE A 64 -11.38 22.97 -18.63
C ILE A 64 -10.86 22.94 -17.20
N VAL A 65 -10.97 24.04 -16.46
CA VAL A 65 -10.58 24.11 -15.04
C VAL A 65 -11.36 23.08 -14.21
N GLY A 66 -12.65 22.92 -14.47
CA GLY A 66 -13.51 21.95 -13.80
C GLY A 66 -13.08 20.50 -14.04
N GLY A 67 -12.77 20.14 -15.28
CA GLY A 67 -12.33 18.78 -15.61
C GLY A 67 -10.93 18.45 -15.13
N ILE A 68 -9.98 19.40 -15.15
CA ILE A 68 -8.67 19.20 -14.51
C ILE A 68 -8.83 18.96 -13.00
N LYS A 69 -9.64 19.79 -12.31
CA LYS A 69 -9.95 19.58 -10.89
C LYS A 69 -10.65 18.25 -10.61
N LYS A 70 -11.48 17.77 -11.54
CA LYS A 70 -12.11 16.46 -11.46
C LYS A 70 -11.08 15.34 -11.65
N HIS A 71 -10.15 15.48 -12.58
CA HIS A 71 -9.08 14.49 -12.78
C HIS A 71 -8.21 14.31 -11.53
N PHE A 72 -7.78 15.40 -10.89
CA PHE A 72 -7.09 15.32 -9.59
C PHE A 72 -7.91 14.62 -8.48
N ARG A 73 -9.24 14.67 -8.57
CA ARG A 73 -10.14 14.03 -7.61
C ARG A 73 -10.25 12.53 -7.84
N ASP A 74 -10.32 12.14 -9.12
CA ASP A 74 -10.66 10.77 -9.51
C ASP A 74 -9.40 9.89 -9.68
N ASN A 75 -8.26 10.47 -10.08
CA ASN A 75 -7.07 9.70 -10.51
C ASN A 75 -5.77 9.99 -9.74
N GLY A 76 -5.69 11.06 -8.95
CA GLY A 76 -4.42 11.50 -8.32
C GLY A 76 -3.94 10.68 -7.11
N TRP A 77 -4.61 9.59 -6.75
CA TRP A 77 -4.33 8.87 -5.50
C TRP A 77 -4.05 7.39 -5.77
N SER A 78 -2.81 6.95 -5.54
CA SER A 78 -2.39 5.54 -5.73
C SER A 78 -3.07 4.57 -4.75
N VAL A 79 -3.66 5.08 -3.66
CA VAL A 79 -4.44 4.33 -2.67
C VAL A 79 -5.70 5.13 -2.33
N HIS A 80 -6.82 4.46 -2.03
CA HIS A 80 -8.05 5.14 -1.61
C HIS A 80 -7.84 5.91 -0.29
N VAL A 81 -7.72 7.24 -0.39
CA VAL A 81 -7.53 8.14 0.76
C VAL A 81 -8.85 8.85 1.10
N PRO A 82 -9.29 8.86 2.38
CA PRO A 82 -10.51 9.57 2.80
C PRO A 82 -10.49 11.06 2.45
N ARG A 83 -11.65 11.60 2.05
CA ARG A 83 -11.80 12.97 1.52
C ARG A 83 -11.22 14.08 2.40
N ARG A 84 -11.45 14.01 3.71
CA ARG A 84 -10.91 14.97 4.69
C ARG A 84 -9.38 15.09 4.57
N MET A 85 -8.70 13.97 4.35
CA MET A 85 -7.24 13.90 4.27
C MET A 85 -6.71 14.51 2.97
N GLN A 86 -7.43 14.32 1.86
CA GLN A 86 -7.10 14.95 0.57
C GLN A 86 -7.18 16.49 0.65
N GLU A 87 -8.24 17.00 1.27
CA GLU A 87 -8.45 18.44 1.46
C GLU A 87 -7.39 19.05 2.40
N LEU A 88 -7.03 18.34 3.48
CA LEU A 88 -5.93 18.72 4.37
C LEU A 88 -4.60 18.79 3.62
N HIS A 89 -4.27 17.75 2.85
CA HIS A 89 -3.05 17.72 2.03
C HIS A 89 -2.96 18.92 1.08
N LEU A 90 -4.04 19.21 0.33
CA LEU A 90 -4.08 20.33 -0.61
C LEU A 90 -3.90 21.69 0.08
N ARG A 91 -4.47 21.88 1.28
CA ARG A 91 -4.30 23.11 2.07
C ARG A 91 -2.84 23.26 2.53
N ILE A 92 -2.22 22.19 3.01
CA ILE A 92 -0.82 22.16 3.42
C ILE A 92 0.11 22.46 2.23
N SER A 93 -0.08 21.77 1.10
CA SER A 93 0.74 21.95 -0.10
C SER A 93 0.67 23.35 -0.69
N ARG A 94 -0.47 24.05 -0.55
CA ARG A 94 -0.61 25.46 -0.98
C ARG A 94 0.06 26.44 -0.02
N ALA A 95 0.06 26.17 1.28
CA ALA A 95 0.62 27.08 2.28
C ALA A 95 2.14 26.97 2.41
N ALA A 96 2.71 25.77 2.17
CA ALA A 96 4.13 25.50 2.40
C ALA A 96 5.09 26.45 1.64
N PRO A 97 4.89 26.80 0.36
CA PRO A 97 5.80 27.71 -0.35
C PRO A 97 5.80 29.13 0.25
N GLY A 98 4.63 29.68 0.59
CA GLY A 98 4.52 31.01 1.19
C GLY A 98 5.13 31.09 2.59
N LEU A 99 4.95 30.04 3.39
CA LEU A 99 5.61 29.92 4.70
C LEU A 99 7.12 29.79 4.58
N THR A 100 7.61 29.03 3.60
CA THR A 100 9.06 28.89 3.36
C THR A 100 9.69 30.24 3.03
N GLN A 101 9.02 31.04 2.19
CA GLN A 101 9.48 32.38 1.84
C GLN A 101 9.48 33.33 3.04
N THR A 102 8.48 33.22 3.93
CA THR A 102 8.35 34.09 5.10
C THR A 102 9.32 33.70 6.22
N LEU A 103 9.54 32.41 6.45
CA LEU A 103 10.37 31.89 7.53
C LEU A 103 11.86 31.80 7.15
N GLY A 104 12.20 31.85 5.86
CA GLY A 104 13.56 31.61 5.36
C GLY A 104 14.06 30.17 5.58
N ARG A 105 13.16 29.27 5.96
CA ARG A 105 13.42 27.85 6.23
C ARG A 105 12.18 27.02 5.88
N PRO A 106 12.31 25.71 5.62
CA PRO A 106 11.15 24.84 5.45
C PRO A 106 10.27 24.88 6.73
N PRO A 107 8.93 24.97 6.57
CA PRO A 107 8.02 25.04 7.70
C PRO A 107 7.95 23.69 8.43
N LYS A 108 7.93 23.74 9.76
CA LYS A 108 7.66 22.58 10.61
C LYS A 108 6.15 22.33 10.72
N ILE A 109 5.78 21.18 11.26
CA ILE A 109 4.37 20.82 11.49
C ILE A 109 3.66 21.86 12.37
N CYS A 110 4.32 22.37 13.42
CA CYS A 110 3.78 23.42 14.27
C CYS A 110 3.55 24.74 13.51
N ASP A 111 4.47 25.12 12.62
CA ASP A 111 4.35 26.33 11.80
C ASP A 111 3.13 26.22 10.85
N LEU A 112 2.95 25.05 10.23
CA LEU A 112 1.81 24.76 9.35
C LEU A 112 0.48 24.72 10.11
N ALA A 113 0.46 24.08 11.28
CA ALA A 113 -0.72 23.97 12.13
C ALA A 113 -1.21 25.36 12.57
N ALA A 114 -0.28 26.21 13.03
CA ALA A 114 -0.57 27.59 13.42
C ALA A 114 -1.07 28.43 12.25
N HIS A 115 -0.44 28.32 11.07
CA HIS A 115 -0.82 29.10 9.89
C HIS A 115 -2.19 28.68 9.32
N LEU A 116 -2.52 27.39 9.38
CA LEU A 116 -3.75 26.84 8.80
C LEU A 116 -4.92 26.75 9.78
N ASN A 117 -4.72 27.14 11.05
CA ASN A 117 -5.66 26.93 12.16
C ASN A 117 -6.13 25.48 12.26
N LEU A 118 -5.17 24.55 12.25
CA LEU A 118 -5.39 23.12 12.38
C LEU A 118 -4.74 22.59 13.65
N SER A 119 -5.21 21.44 14.15
CA SER A 119 -4.48 20.73 15.20
C SER A 119 -3.14 20.21 14.64
N GLU A 120 -2.15 20.03 15.51
CA GLU A 120 -0.89 19.40 15.08
C GLU A 120 -1.13 17.98 14.55
N GLN A 121 -2.09 17.25 15.13
CA GLN A 121 -2.43 15.90 14.71
C GLN A 121 -3.01 15.88 13.30
N ASP A 122 -4.00 16.74 13.01
CA ASP A 122 -4.59 16.86 11.67
C ASP A 122 -3.54 17.31 10.63
N THR A 123 -2.58 18.13 11.06
CA THR A 123 -1.48 18.60 10.22
C THR A 123 -0.48 17.48 9.92
N ARG A 124 -0.14 16.64 10.92
CA ARG A 124 0.67 15.43 10.74
C ARG A 124 -0.02 14.49 9.77
N ASP A 125 -1.30 14.22 9.99
CA ASP A 125 -2.10 13.33 9.18
C ASP A 125 -2.15 13.81 7.71
N GLY A 126 -2.45 15.09 7.48
CA GLY A 126 -2.44 15.70 6.14
C GLY A 126 -1.05 15.73 5.49
N PHE A 127 0.01 15.86 6.28
CA PHE A 127 1.40 15.79 5.80
C PHE A 127 1.79 14.38 5.40
N HIS A 128 1.48 13.36 6.22
CA HIS A 128 1.72 11.95 5.92
C HIS A 128 0.90 11.46 4.73
N THR A 129 -0.28 12.04 4.51
CA THR A 129 -1.11 11.78 3.32
C THR A 129 -0.35 12.05 2.00
N ARG A 130 0.70 12.90 2.01
CA ARG A 130 1.60 13.09 0.87
C ARG A 130 2.26 11.79 0.40
N LEU A 131 2.55 10.87 1.33
CA LEU A 131 3.16 9.57 1.02
C LEU A 131 2.21 8.63 0.25
N ALA A 132 0.90 8.84 0.37
CA ALA A 132 -0.12 8.11 -0.39
C ALA A 132 -0.35 8.70 -1.80
N TYR A 133 0.12 9.93 -2.05
CA TYR A 133 0.00 10.60 -3.34
C TYR A 133 1.10 10.15 -4.32
N LYS A 134 2.30 9.86 -3.82
CA LYS A 134 3.39 9.27 -4.63
C LYS A 134 4.18 8.28 -3.79
N THR A 135 3.97 6.99 -4.05
CA THR A 135 4.79 5.94 -3.45
C THR A 135 6.20 6.04 -4.01
N LEU A 136 7.20 5.73 -3.18
CA LEU A 136 8.56 5.55 -3.66
C LEU A 136 8.63 4.25 -4.45
N SER A 137 9.30 4.28 -5.60
CA SER A 137 9.58 3.07 -6.36
C SER A 137 10.50 2.17 -5.54
N LEU A 138 10.19 0.88 -5.49
CA LEU A 138 11.09 -0.13 -4.91
C LEU A 138 12.39 -0.25 -5.71
N SER A 139 12.40 0.16 -6.98
CA SER A 139 13.58 0.17 -7.85
C SER A 139 14.39 1.47 -7.78
N LEU A 140 14.10 2.34 -6.81
CA LEU A 140 14.96 3.51 -6.57
C LEU A 140 16.28 3.02 -5.94
N PRO A 141 17.44 3.48 -6.41
CA PRO A 141 18.71 3.15 -5.76
C PRO A 141 18.74 3.73 -4.34
N VAL A 142 19.34 3.01 -3.40
CA VAL A 142 19.42 3.39 -1.98
C VAL A 142 20.21 4.69 -1.79
N ARG A 143 21.25 4.88 -2.60
CA ARG A 143 22.09 6.07 -2.67
C ARG A 143 22.52 6.27 -4.12
N GLU A 144 22.79 7.51 -4.51
CA GLU A 144 23.36 7.79 -5.84
C GLU A 144 24.66 7.00 -6.05
N GLY A 145 24.65 6.11 -7.06
CA GLY A 145 25.78 5.25 -7.39
C GLY A 145 25.77 3.85 -6.76
N ASP A 146 24.78 3.51 -5.92
CA ASP A 146 24.58 2.13 -5.46
C ASP A 146 23.82 1.30 -6.50
N GLU A 147 24.22 0.03 -6.66
CA GLU A 147 23.45 -0.97 -7.44
C GLU A 147 22.25 -1.51 -6.66
N ALA A 148 22.27 -1.38 -5.33
CA ALA A 148 21.20 -1.85 -4.47
C ALA A 148 19.94 -0.97 -4.60
N GLU A 149 18.81 -1.61 -4.84
CA GLU A 149 17.50 -0.97 -4.91
C GLU A 149 16.82 -0.93 -3.52
N LEU A 150 15.96 0.06 -3.26
CA LEU A 150 15.21 0.18 -2.00
C LEU A 150 14.43 -1.09 -1.66
N GLY A 151 13.90 -1.79 -2.66
CA GLY A 151 13.18 -3.06 -2.51
C GLY A 151 14.01 -4.19 -1.95
N GLN A 152 15.34 -4.13 -2.12
CA GLN A 152 16.28 -5.15 -1.62
C GLN A 152 16.67 -4.93 -0.16
N ILE A 153 16.42 -3.74 0.40
CA ILE A 153 16.59 -3.49 1.84
C ILE A 153 15.48 -4.15 2.65
N PHE A 154 14.27 -4.24 2.08
CA PHE A 154 13.14 -4.85 2.76
C PHE A 154 13.32 -6.37 2.80
N GLY A 155 13.88 -6.88 3.89
CA GLY A 155 13.86 -8.30 4.21
C GLY A 155 12.43 -8.79 4.40
N SER A 156 12.15 -10.02 3.97
CA SER A 156 10.90 -10.70 4.34
C SER A 156 10.99 -11.19 5.79
N LEU A 157 9.89 -11.15 6.52
CA LEU A 157 9.76 -11.94 7.74
C LEU A 157 9.90 -13.42 7.37
N ASP A 158 10.94 -14.08 7.89
CA ASP A 158 11.08 -15.53 7.75
C ASP A 158 10.07 -16.20 8.68
N GLU A 159 8.94 -16.61 8.13
CA GLU A 159 7.87 -17.31 8.85
C GLU A 159 8.36 -18.64 9.46
N HIS A 160 9.47 -19.19 8.96
CA HIS A 160 10.08 -20.39 9.53
C HIS A 160 10.91 -20.10 10.77
N LEU A 161 11.40 -18.86 10.96
CA LEU A 161 12.23 -18.47 12.11
C LEU A 161 11.45 -18.59 13.42
N GLU A 162 10.19 -18.15 13.43
CA GLU A 162 9.25 -18.31 14.56
C GLU A 162 9.01 -19.79 14.91
N SER A 163 9.10 -20.69 13.92
CA SER A 163 8.89 -22.13 14.12
C SER A 163 10.14 -22.90 14.58
N VAL A 164 11.33 -22.28 14.58
CA VAL A 164 12.59 -22.94 14.96
C VAL A 164 12.58 -23.41 16.41
N PRO A 165 12.19 -22.59 17.41
CA PRO A 165 12.12 -23.03 18.80
C PRO A 165 11.16 -24.20 19.00
N ASP A 166 10.00 -24.15 18.34
CA ASP A 166 8.98 -25.19 18.40
C ASP A 166 9.46 -26.51 17.79
N ARG A 167 10.14 -26.44 16.62
CA ARG A 167 10.73 -27.62 15.96
C ARG A 167 11.83 -28.24 16.80
N HIS A 168 12.69 -27.43 17.41
CA HIS A 168 13.76 -27.90 18.28
C HIS A 168 13.21 -28.57 19.55
N SER A 169 12.24 -27.92 20.22
CA SER A 169 11.56 -28.47 21.39
C SER A 169 10.84 -29.78 21.05
N LEU A 170 10.10 -29.83 19.94
CA LEU A 170 9.43 -31.04 19.47
C LEU A 170 10.44 -32.17 19.20
N ALA A 171 11.57 -31.89 18.54
CA ALA A 171 12.59 -32.90 18.24
C ALA A 171 13.16 -33.54 19.52
N LEU A 172 13.46 -32.74 20.55
CA LEU A 172 13.91 -33.22 21.85
C LEU A 172 12.85 -34.12 22.51
N GLN A 173 11.59 -33.70 22.50
CA GLN A 173 10.51 -34.48 23.11
C GLN A 173 10.23 -35.78 22.35
N VAL A 174 10.27 -35.76 21.01
CA VAL A 174 10.12 -36.96 20.19
C VAL A 174 11.24 -37.96 20.48
N ALA A 175 12.49 -37.50 20.69
CA ALA A 175 13.61 -38.39 21.00
C ALA A 175 13.42 -39.22 22.28
N THR A 176 12.63 -38.73 23.23
CA THR A 176 12.33 -39.42 24.49
C THR A 176 11.21 -40.48 24.38
N LEU A 177 10.53 -40.56 23.24
CA LEU A 177 9.49 -41.57 23.04
C LEU A 177 10.11 -42.95 22.77
N PRO A 178 9.40 -44.04 23.16
CA PRO A 178 9.78 -45.40 22.77
C PRO A 178 10.00 -45.50 21.25
N ARG A 179 10.99 -46.30 20.84
CA ARG A 179 11.37 -46.48 19.42
C ARG A 179 10.15 -46.77 18.53
N ARG A 180 9.26 -47.65 18.97
CA ARG A 180 8.04 -48.02 18.26
C ARG A 180 7.07 -46.85 18.04
N GLU A 181 6.93 -45.98 19.03
CA GLU A 181 6.08 -44.77 18.95
C GLU A 181 6.70 -43.74 18.00
N ARG A 182 8.04 -43.56 18.03
CA ARG A 182 8.76 -42.69 17.08
C ARG A 182 8.61 -43.16 15.64
N ASP A 183 8.74 -44.46 15.40
CA ASP A 183 8.60 -45.05 14.06
C ASP A 183 7.18 -44.85 13.52
N ILE A 184 6.15 -45.06 14.36
CA ILE A 184 4.75 -44.79 14.00
C ILE A 184 4.53 -43.30 13.67
N LEU A 185 5.06 -42.38 14.47
CA LEU A 185 4.96 -40.94 14.20
C LEU A 185 5.65 -40.56 12.89
N ARG A 186 6.84 -41.11 12.61
CA ARG A 186 7.57 -40.84 11.37
C ARG A 186 6.81 -41.36 10.15
N LEU A 187 6.28 -42.59 10.22
CA LEU A 187 5.46 -43.16 9.16
C LEU A 187 4.20 -42.32 8.91
N ARG A 188 3.57 -41.80 9.97
CA ARG A 188 2.35 -40.99 9.85
C ARG A 188 2.60 -39.57 9.32
N PHE A 189 3.57 -38.86 9.88
CA PHE A 189 3.74 -37.42 9.66
C PHE A 189 4.87 -37.06 8.68
N SER A 190 5.88 -37.92 8.52
CA SER A 190 6.97 -37.69 7.55
C SER A 190 6.73 -38.42 6.23
N PHE A 191 6.13 -39.62 6.28
CA PHE A 191 5.86 -40.43 5.09
C PHE A 191 4.39 -40.42 4.66
N GLY A 192 3.51 -39.75 5.41
CA GLY A 192 2.10 -39.56 5.04
C GLY A 192 1.22 -40.81 5.06
N LEU A 193 1.71 -41.94 5.59
CA LEU A 193 0.96 -43.20 5.56
C LEU A 193 -0.32 -43.14 6.40
N THR A 194 -1.34 -43.85 5.95
CA THR A 194 -2.58 -44.09 6.69
C THR A 194 -2.34 -45.04 7.86
N GLN A 195 -3.22 -45.01 8.87
CA GLN A 195 -3.09 -45.92 10.01
C GLN A 195 -3.22 -47.39 9.62
N LEU A 196 -3.94 -47.68 8.53
CA LEU A 196 -4.08 -49.03 7.97
C LEU A 196 -2.75 -49.50 7.34
N GLU A 197 -2.13 -48.68 6.50
CA GLU A 197 -0.82 -49.00 5.90
C GLU A 197 0.29 -49.15 6.96
N ILE A 198 0.23 -48.32 8.02
CA ILE A 198 1.16 -48.44 9.16
C ILE A 198 0.92 -49.76 9.91
N ALA A 199 -0.34 -50.13 10.11
CA ALA A 199 -0.73 -51.38 10.78
C ALA A 199 -0.23 -52.61 10.03
N GLU A 200 -0.45 -52.64 8.71
CA GLU A 200 0.05 -53.69 7.81
C GLU A 200 1.58 -53.78 7.88
N ARG A 201 2.28 -52.65 7.78
CA ARG A 201 3.75 -52.60 7.81
C ARG A 201 4.35 -53.03 9.14
N LEU A 202 3.66 -52.82 10.26
CA LEU A 202 4.13 -53.13 11.60
C LEU A 202 3.55 -54.43 12.18
N GLY A 203 2.72 -55.15 11.41
CA GLY A 203 2.09 -56.40 11.83
C GLY A 203 1.19 -56.27 13.06
N ILE A 204 0.47 -55.15 13.19
CA ILE A 204 -0.46 -54.89 14.31
C ILE A 204 -1.80 -54.39 13.80
N SER A 205 -2.83 -54.34 14.65
CA SER A 205 -4.13 -53.81 14.26
C SER A 205 -4.12 -52.28 14.11
N GLN A 206 -4.93 -51.77 13.18
CA GLN A 206 -5.13 -50.32 12.99
C GLN A 206 -5.61 -49.62 14.26
N MET A 207 -6.44 -50.29 15.07
CA MET A 207 -6.86 -49.78 16.38
C MET A 207 -5.68 -49.61 17.35
N HIS A 208 -4.72 -50.53 17.31
CA HIS A 208 -3.50 -50.42 18.12
C HIS A 208 -2.63 -49.24 17.65
N VAL A 209 -2.47 -49.04 16.34
CA VAL A 209 -1.78 -47.87 15.78
C VAL A 209 -2.45 -46.57 16.21
N SER A 210 -3.80 -46.50 16.12
CA SER A 210 -4.57 -45.34 16.55
C SER A 210 -4.34 -45.00 18.03
N ARG A 211 -4.40 -46.02 18.91
CA ARG A 211 -4.14 -45.85 20.34
C ARG A 211 -2.72 -45.35 20.61
N LEU A 212 -1.71 -45.91 19.95
CA LEU A 212 -0.31 -45.50 20.11
C LEU A 212 -0.08 -44.07 19.61
N LEU A 213 -0.69 -43.66 18.50
CA LEU A 213 -0.63 -42.28 18.00
C LEU A 213 -1.26 -41.31 19.00
N ALA A 214 -2.48 -41.58 19.46
CA ALA A 214 -3.18 -40.72 20.42
C ALA A 214 -2.38 -40.57 21.72
N GLN A 215 -1.82 -41.67 22.23
CA GLN A 215 -1.00 -41.66 23.43
C GLN A 215 0.32 -40.88 23.22
N SER A 216 1.00 -41.09 22.10
CA SER A 216 2.26 -40.41 21.78
C SER A 216 2.04 -38.90 21.65
N ILE A 217 1.00 -38.48 20.91
CA ILE A 217 0.62 -37.07 20.75
C ILE A 217 0.23 -36.46 22.09
N GLY A 218 -0.54 -37.16 22.92
CA GLY A 218 -0.89 -36.72 24.26
C GLY A 218 0.34 -36.48 25.16
N ARG A 219 1.30 -37.41 25.15
CA ARG A 219 2.56 -37.25 25.90
C ARG A 219 3.39 -36.08 25.38
N LEU A 220 3.54 -35.94 24.06
CA LEU A 220 4.28 -34.83 23.45
C LEU A 220 3.65 -33.49 23.81
N ARG A 221 2.32 -33.37 23.70
CA ARG A 221 1.58 -32.15 24.06
C ARG A 221 1.78 -31.77 25.53
N ALA A 222 1.65 -32.73 26.44
CA ALA A 222 1.85 -32.48 27.87
C ALA A 222 3.28 -32.00 28.17
N ARG A 223 4.30 -32.59 27.54
CA ARG A 223 5.70 -32.22 27.75
C ARG A 223 6.07 -30.87 27.14
N ILE A 224 5.57 -30.56 25.95
CA ILE A 224 5.80 -29.25 25.29
C ILE A 224 5.15 -28.13 26.11
N LEU A 225 3.92 -28.32 26.61
CA LEU A 225 3.24 -27.34 27.46
C LEU A 225 3.90 -27.18 28.85
N ALA A 226 4.56 -28.21 29.37
CA ALA A 226 5.33 -28.11 30.59
C ALA A 226 6.65 -27.37 30.38
N ALA A 227 7.34 -27.62 29.25
CA ALA A 227 8.58 -26.95 28.88
C ALA A 227 8.36 -25.46 28.57
N SER A 228 7.28 -25.09 27.88
CA SER A 228 6.99 -23.68 27.57
C SER A 228 6.66 -22.83 28.79
N ARG A 229 6.08 -23.42 29.85
CA ARG A 229 5.86 -22.74 31.14
C ARG A 229 7.15 -22.47 31.91
N LEU A 230 8.18 -23.31 31.72
CA LEU A 230 9.48 -23.13 32.35
C LEU A 230 10.27 -22.00 31.68
N ASP A 231 10.25 -21.90 30.34
CA ASP A 231 10.89 -20.79 29.62
C ASP A 231 10.26 -19.42 29.95
N GLN A 232 8.93 -19.36 30.16
CA GLN A 232 8.26 -18.13 30.57
C GLN A 232 8.57 -17.69 32.01
N ALA A 233 8.94 -18.62 32.90
CA ALA A 233 9.31 -18.31 34.29
C ALA A 233 10.77 -17.89 34.46
N VAL A 234 11.64 -18.18 33.49
CA VAL A 234 13.07 -17.84 33.50
C VAL A 234 13.34 -16.47 32.85
N CYS A 235 12.47 -16.03 31.94
CA CYS A 235 12.57 -14.72 31.26
C CYS A 235 11.66 -13.62 31.87
N GLY A 236 11.10 -13.84 33.06
CA GLY A 236 10.25 -12.90 33.80
C GLY A 236 10.96 -12.22 34.96
#